data_AF-A0A2S5AFD2-F1
#
_entry.id   AF-A0A2S5AFD2-F1
#
_cell.length_a   1.000
_cell.length_b   1.000
_cell.length_c   1.000
_cell.angle_alpha   90.00
_cell.angle_beta   90.00
_cell.angle_gamma   90.00
#
_symmetry.space_group_name_H-M   'P 1'
#
loop_
_entity.id
_entity.type
_entity.pdbx_description
1 polymer ?
#
loop_
_entity_poly.entity_id
_entity_poly.type
_entity_poly.pdbx_seq_one_letter_code
_entity_poly.pdbx_strand_id
1 'polypeptide(L)'
;MNTEKRNALLSIIFYVISIIAVVIINLSGQFKSGPCTPNLDFFSIFIVAILNVILLITNAISTFGLKKETKNSFFIHLFVFSLFIIWIMTLIINS
;
A
#
# COMPACT_ATOMS: atom_id res chain seq x y z
N MET A 1 21.24 -14.36 -2.34
CA MET A 1 20.24 -13.52 -3.06
C MET A 1 20.69 -12.08 -2.94
N ASN A 2 20.65 -11.30 -4.04
CA ASN A 2 21.04 -9.88 -4.01
C ASN A 2 20.12 -9.08 -3.05
N THR A 3 20.67 -8.12 -2.31
CA THR A 3 19.97 -7.28 -1.33
C THR A 3 18.80 -6.55 -1.98
N GLU A 4 19.00 -5.99 -3.18
CA GLU A 4 17.92 -5.39 -3.96
C GLU A 4 16.74 -6.35 -4.20
N LYS A 5 17.03 -7.58 -4.66
CA LYS A 5 16.00 -8.59 -4.95
C LYS A 5 15.28 -9.02 -3.67
N ARG A 6 16.00 -9.11 -2.56
CA ARG A 6 15.40 -9.41 -1.24
C ARG A 6 14.43 -8.31 -0.83
N ASN A 7 14.83 -7.04 -0.95
CA ASN A 7 13.99 -5.90 -0.58
C ASN A 7 12.74 -5.82 -1.47
N ALA A 8 12.90 -6.03 -2.78
CA ALA A 8 11.78 -6.09 -3.71
C ALA A 8 10.80 -7.23 -3.36
N LEU A 9 11.31 -8.42 -3.06
CA LEU A 9 10.50 -9.56 -2.65
C LEU A 9 9.73 -9.27 -1.34
N LEU A 10 10.38 -8.64 -0.35
CA LEU A 10 9.73 -8.25 0.89
C LEU A 10 8.61 -7.22 0.65
N SER A 11 8.82 -6.22 -0.24
CA SER A 11 7.77 -5.29 -0.64
C SER A 11 6.59 -6.01 -1.29
N ILE A 12 6.84 -6.98 -2.17
CA ILE A 12 5.77 -7.78 -2.79
C ILE A 12 5.00 -8.59 -1.72
N ILE A 13 5.72 -9.27 -0.83
CA ILE A 13 5.11 -10.04 0.26
C ILE A 13 4.24 -9.13 1.16
N PHE A 14 4.71 -7.93 1.48
CA PHE A 14 3.94 -6.95 2.24
C PHE A 14 2.59 -6.62 1.57
N TYR A 15 2.57 -6.41 0.26
CA TYR A 15 1.31 -6.15 -0.46
C TYR A 15 0.41 -7.39 -0.54
N VAL A 16 0.98 -8.58 -0.76
CA VAL A 16 0.20 -9.82 -0.76
C VAL A 16 -0.48 -10.03 0.59
N ILE A 17 0.24 -9.85 1.70
CA ILE A 17 -0.33 -9.95 3.06
C ILE A 17 -1.39 -8.86 3.27
N SER A 18 -1.13 -7.63 2.84
CA SER A 18 -2.08 -6.52 2.97
C SER A 18 -3.39 -6.80 2.22
N ILE A 19 -3.31 -7.34 1.00
CA ILE A 19 -4.49 -7.73 0.21
C ILE A 19 -5.27 -8.83 0.92
N ILE A 20 -4.58 -9.88 1.41
CA ILE A 20 -5.24 -10.97 2.15
C ILE A 20 -5.94 -10.43 3.40
N ALA A 21 -5.30 -9.54 4.15
CA ALA A 21 -5.88 -8.93 5.35
C ALA A 21 -7.15 -8.12 5.01
N VAL A 22 -7.09 -7.27 3.98
CA VAL A 22 -8.26 -6.49 3.53
C VAL A 22 -9.41 -7.40 3.08
N VAL A 23 -9.12 -8.47 2.35
CA VAL A 23 -10.12 -9.45 1.91
C VAL A 23 -10.78 -10.15 3.10
N ILE A 24 -10.00 -10.58 4.11
CA ILE A 24 -10.54 -11.23 5.31
C ILE A 24 -11.44 -10.26 6.09
N ILE A 25 -11.02 -9.01 6.27
CA ILE A 25 -11.81 -7.98 6.94
C ILE A 25 -13.16 -7.79 6.21
N ASN A 26 -13.12 -7.59 4.89
CA ASN A 26 -14.30 -7.37 4.07
C ASN A 26 -15.26 -8.58 4.06
N LEU A 27 -14.73 -9.81 4.00
CA LEU A 27 -15.53 -11.04 4.00
C LEU A 27 -16.13 -11.37 5.37
N SER A 28 -15.46 -10.98 6.46
CA SER A 28 -15.94 -11.30 7.81
C SER A 28 -17.30 -10.65 8.12
N GLY A 29 -17.60 -9.50 7.52
CA GLY A 29 -18.82 -8.72 7.77
C GLY A 29 -18.97 -8.21 9.21
N GLN A 30 -18.07 -8.57 10.13
CA GLN A 30 -18.10 -8.20 11.55
C GLN A 30 -17.67 -6.75 11.78
N PHE A 31 -16.97 -6.17 10.82
CA PHE A 31 -16.49 -4.79 10.89
C PHE A 31 -17.38 -3.79 10.15
N LYS A 32 -18.62 -4.20 9.83
CA LYS A 32 -19.65 -3.32 9.29
C LYS A 32 -20.01 -2.25 10.33
N SER A 33 -19.43 -1.08 10.15
CA SER A 33 -19.70 0.10 10.97
C SER A 33 -21.16 0.54 10.81
N GLY A 34 -21.78 1.06 11.88
CA GLY A 34 -23.13 1.64 11.82
C GLY A 34 -23.18 2.89 10.93
N PRO A 35 -24.38 3.46 10.67
CA PRO A 35 -24.60 4.50 9.66
C PRO A 35 -23.79 5.80 9.85
N CYS A 36 -23.22 6.01 11.04
CA CYS A 36 -22.50 7.22 11.42
C CYS A 36 -20.97 7.04 11.44
N THR A 37 -20.47 5.84 11.18
CA THR A 37 -19.05 5.49 11.29
C THR A 37 -18.56 4.93 9.97
N PRO A 38 -17.46 5.44 9.39
CA PRO A 38 -16.94 4.89 8.15
C PRO A 38 -16.59 3.42 8.34
N ASN A 39 -16.93 2.63 7.33
CA ASN A 39 -16.76 1.19 7.38
C ASN A 39 -15.27 0.83 7.53
N LEU A 40 -14.93 -0.14 8.40
CA LEU A 40 -13.51 -0.52 8.59
C LEU A 40 -12.88 -0.98 7.27
N ASP A 41 -13.69 -1.51 6.37
CA ASP A 41 -13.37 -1.85 4.99
C ASP A 41 -12.67 -0.67 4.27
N PHE A 42 -13.22 0.54 4.40
CA PHE A 42 -12.64 1.75 3.80
C PHE A 42 -11.40 2.21 4.56
N PHE A 43 -11.45 2.15 5.90
CA PHE A 43 -10.33 2.58 6.76
C PHE A 43 -9.08 1.69 6.60
N SER A 44 -9.27 0.39 6.37
CA SER A 44 -8.19 -0.58 6.15
C SER A 44 -7.36 -0.25 4.91
N ILE A 45 -8.03 0.18 3.83
CA ILE A 45 -7.38 0.62 2.58
C ILE A 45 -6.58 1.92 2.82
N PHE A 46 -7.11 2.87 3.60
CA PHE A 46 -6.40 4.10 3.95
C PHE A 46 -5.14 3.84 4.79
N ILE A 47 -5.19 2.91 5.74
CA ILE A 47 -4.00 2.53 6.53
C ILE A 47 -2.90 1.99 5.61
N VAL A 48 -3.25 1.08 4.68
CA VAL A 48 -2.29 0.53 3.71
C VAL A 48 -1.72 1.63 2.81
N ALA A 49 -2.54 2.61 2.41
CA ALA A 49 -2.09 3.75 1.62
C ALA A 49 -1.10 4.64 2.38
N ILE A 50 -1.35 4.92 3.66
CA ILE A 50 -0.43 5.70 4.53
C ILE A 50 0.90 4.96 4.69
N LEU A 51 0.86 3.65 4.99
CA LEU A 51 2.06 2.82 5.09
C LEU A 51 2.84 2.81 3.77
N ASN A 52 2.14 2.72 2.64
CA ASN A 52 2.77 2.79 1.33
C ASN A 52 3.51 4.12 1.11
N VAL A 53 2.92 5.25 1.47
CA VAL A 53 3.56 6.58 1.34
C VAL A 53 4.82 6.67 2.21
N ILE A 54 4.75 6.18 3.46
CA ILE A 54 5.92 6.15 4.36
C ILE A 54 7.04 5.29 3.75
N LEU A 55 6.71 4.11 3.22
CA LEU A 55 7.68 3.21 2.59
C LEU A 55 8.25 3.81 1.29
N LEU A 56 7.43 4.54 0.52
CA LEU A 56 7.88 5.23 -0.68
C LEU A 56 8.91 6.32 -0.33
N ILE A 57 8.62 7.16 0.67
CA ILE A 57 9.52 8.25 1.10
C ILE A 57 10.82 7.67 1.67
N THR A 58 10.74 6.68 2.56
CA THR A 58 11.93 6.06 3.15
C THR A 58 12.81 5.38 2.10
N ASN A 59 12.21 4.66 1.14
CA ASN A 59 12.95 4.08 0.02
C ASN A 59 13.49 5.15 -0.96
N ALA A 60 12.80 6.28 -1.14
CA ALA A 60 13.31 7.41 -1.92
C ALA A 60 14.57 7.99 -1.26
N ILE A 61 14.53 8.28 0.04
CA ILE A 61 15.69 8.79 0.79
C ILE A 61 16.85 7.79 0.75
N SER A 62 16.55 6.49 0.94
CA SER A 62 17.55 5.42 0.89
C SER A 62 18.21 5.30 -0.49
N THR A 63 17.42 5.44 -1.55
CA THR A 63 17.88 5.29 -2.94
C THR A 63 18.62 6.52 -3.46
N PHE A 64 18.07 7.72 -3.25
CA PHE A 64 18.60 8.96 -3.81
C PHE A 64 19.58 9.68 -2.87
N GLY A 65 19.35 9.59 -1.55
CA GLY A 65 20.23 10.19 -0.53
C GLY A 65 21.40 9.30 -0.15
N LEU A 66 21.13 8.03 0.17
CA LEU A 66 22.15 7.10 0.71
C LEU A 66 22.75 6.16 -0.34
N LYS A 67 22.32 6.23 -1.60
CA LYS A 67 22.72 5.34 -2.72
C LYS A 67 22.65 3.85 -2.36
N LYS A 68 21.71 3.46 -1.50
CA LYS A 68 21.51 2.07 -1.10
C LYS A 68 20.76 1.29 -2.17
N GLU A 69 20.89 -0.03 -2.10
CA GLU A 69 20.23 -1.01 -2.95
C GLU A 69 18.73 -1.17 -2.61
N THR A 70 17.96 -0.11 -2.86
CA THR A 70 16.51 -0.03 -2.62
C THR A 70 15.72 0.46 -3.84
N LYS A 71 16.33 0.57 -5.03
CA LYS A 71 15.67 1.12 -6.23
C LYS A 71 14.47 0.29 -6.63
N ASN A 72 14.63 -1.04 -6.66
CA ASN A 72 13.55 -1.93 -7.06
C ASN A 72 12.34 -1.84 -6.10
N SER A 73 12.59 -1.80 -4.79
CA SER A 73 11.53 -1.59 -3.79
C SER A 73 10.85 -0.23 -3.97
N PHE A 74 11.63 0.84 -4.22
CA PHE A 74 11.09 2.16 -4.52
C PHE A 74 10.14 2.15 -5.73
N PHE A 75 10.53 1.52 -6.85
CA PHE A 75 9.68 1.43 -8.04
C PHE A 75 8.38 0.65 -7.79
N ILE A 76 8.42 -0.40 -6.96
CA ILE A 76 7.21 -1.14 -6.57
C ILE A 76 6.27 -0.23 -5.78
N HIS A 77 6.78 0.47 -4.76
CA HIS A 77 5.97 1.40 -3.96
C HIS A 77 5.40 2.54 -4.81
N LEU A 78 6.19 3.05 -5.77
CA LEU A 78 5.78 4.10 -6.70
C LEU A 78 4.64 3.59 -7.61
N PHE A 79 4.79 2.39 -8.17
CA PHE A 79 3.77 1.78 -9.00
C PHE A 79 2.45 1.59 -8.25
N VAL A 80 2.49 1.06 -7.03
CA VAL A 80 1.29 0.89 -6.19
C VAL A 80 0.67 2.24 -5.82
N PHE A 81 1.50 3.25 -5.55
CA PHE A 81 1.00 4.60 -5.28
C PHE A 81 0.29 5.22 -6.50
N SER A 82 0.83 5.03 -7.71
CA SER A 82 0.16 5.47 -8.94
C SER A 82 -1.18 4.77 -9.16
N LEU A 83 -1.26 3.46 -8.93
CA LEU A 83 -2.52 2.71 -9.00
C LEU A 83 -3.55 3.24 -7.99
N PHE A 84 -3.11 3.56 -6.77
CA PHE A 84 -3.97 4.12 -5.74
C PHE A 84 -4.54 5.50 -6.15
N ILE A 85 -3.72 6.39 -6.72
CA ILE A 85 -4.18 7.68 -7.23
C ILE A 85 -5.23 7.49 -8.32
N ILE A 86 -4.98 6.59 -9.28
CA ILE A 86 -5.93 6.29 -10.36
C ILE A 86 -7.27 5.82 -9.80
N TRP A 87 -7.23 4.94 -8.80
CA TRP A 87 -8.44 4.45 -8.13
C TRP A 87 -9.23 5.57 -7.44
N ILE A 88 -8.56 6.46 -6.68
CA ILE A 88 -9.20 7.61 -6.04
C ILE A 88 -9.81 8.56 -7.08
N MET A 89 -9.10 8.87 -8.16
CA MET A 89 -9.62 9.74 -9.22
C MET A 89 -10.87 9.13 -9.88
N THR A 90 -10.86 7.82 -10.11
CA THR A 90 -12.01 7.10 -10.66
C THR A 90 -13.20 7.15 -9.69
N LEU A 91 -12.95 7.02 -8.38
CA LEU A 91 -14.00 7.12 -7.36
C LEU A 91 -14.61 8.53 -7.28
N ILE A 92 -13.79 9.58 -7.41
CA ILE A 92 -14.25 10.98 -7.42
C ILE A 92 -15.09 11.28 -8.66
N ILE A 93 -14.70 10.79 -9.84
CA ILE A 93 -15.43 11.03 -11.10
C ILE A 93 -16.80 10.35 -11.12
N ASN A 94 -16.93 9.19 -10.46
CA ASN A 94 -18.17 8.40 -10.42
C ASN A 94 -19.04 8.66 -9.18
N SER A 95 -18.64 9.57 -8.29
CA SER A 95 -19.39 9.99 -7.10
C SER A 95 -20.21 11.25 -7.36
#